data_AF-A0A358DEP6-F1
#
_entry.id   AF-A0A358DEP6-F1
#
_cell.length_a   1.000
_cell.length_b   1.000
_cell.length_c   1.000
_cell.angle_alpha   90.00
_cell.angle_beta   90.00
_cell.angle_gamma   90.00
#
_symmetry.space_group_name_H-M   'P 1'
#
loop_
_entity.id
_entity.type
_entity.pdbx_description
1 polymer ?
#
loop_
_entity_poly.entity_id
_entity_poly.type
_entity_poly.pdbx_seq_one_letter_code
_entity_poly.pdbx_strand_id
1 'polypeptide(L)' 'MLKKIPKVLSPQLVKALMEMGHGDEIVLGDANFPGCSLSTNVIRADGLSGAVLLKAILEL' A
#
# COMPACT_ATOMS: atom_id res chain seq x y z
N MET A 1 11.68 -10.97 -6.77
CA MET A 1 11.02 -11.02 -5.44
C MET A 1 12.09 -11.10 -4.37
N LEU A 2 11.96 -10.33 -3.31
CA LEU A 2 12.94 -10.25 -2.23
C LEU A 2 12.63 -11.30 -1.15
N LYS A 3 13.66 -11.75 -0.44
CA LYS A 3 13.48 -12.66 0.71
C LYS A 3 12.80 -11.89 1.84
N LYS A 4 11.83 -12.53 2.51
CA LYS A 4 11.08 -11.99 3.67
C LYS A 4 10.18 -10.77 3.40
N ILE A 5 10.02 -10.33 2.15
CA ILE A 5 9.07 -9.28 1.80
C ILE A 5 7.83 -9.92 1.17
N PRO A 6 6.61 -9.62 1.66
CA PRO A 6 5.39 -10.14 1.09
C PRO A 6 5.27 -9.86 -0.41
N LYS A 7 5.00 -10.92 -1.16
CA LYS A 7 4.98 -10.93 -2.62
C LYS A 7 3.94 -10.02 -3.27
N VAL A 8 2.90 -9.68 -2.51
CA VAL A 8 1.78 -8.85 -2.94
C VAL A 8 2.11 -7.35 -2.88
N LEU A 9 3.19 -6.96 -2.20
CA LEU A 9 3.60 -5.57 -2.11
C LEU A 9 4.37 -5.17 -3.37
N SER A 10 3.86 -4.17 -4.08
CA SER A 10 4.54 -3.60 -5.24
C SER A 10 5.81 -2.87 -4.81
N PRO A 11 6.84 -2.76 -5.67
CA PRO A 11 8.05 -2.02 -5.34
C PRO A 11 7.80 -0.56 -4.93
N GLN A 12 6.80 0.08 -5.55
CA GLN A 12 6.39 1.46 -5.23
C GLN A 12 5.76 1.55 -3.84
N LEU A 13 4.92 0.58 -3.45
CA LEU A 13 4.34 0.52 -2.12
C LEU A 13 5.40 0.30 -1.04
N VAL A 14 6.35 -0.60 -1.27
CA VAL A 14 7.46 -0.82 -0.32
C VAL A 14 8.29 0.45 -0.15
N LYS A 15 8.60 1.17 -1.25
CA LYS A 15 9.29 2.46 -1.16
C LYS A 15 8.51 3.46 -0.32
N ALA A 16 7.21 3.63 -0.58
CA ALA A 16 6.37 4.57 0.16
C ALA A 16 6.33 4.24 1.66
N LEU A 17 6.15 2.97 2.03
CA LEU A 17 6.14 2.53 3.43
C LEU A 17 7.48 2.77 4.13
N MET A 18 8.61 2.61 3.44
CA MET A 18 9.94 2.86 4.01
C MET A 18 10.29 4.36 4.11
N GLU A 19 9.61 5.20 3.33
CA GLU A 19 9.74 6.67 3.42
C GLU A 19 8.84 7.28 4.50
N MET A 20 7.79 6.57 4.92
CA MET A 20 6.88 7.00 5.99
C MET A 20 7.60 7.03 7.35
N GLY A 21 7.43 8.13 8.07
CA GLY A 21 7.91 8.33 9.42
C GLY A 21 6.85 8.13 10.50
N HIS A 22 7.19 8.49 11.73
CA HIS A 22 6.25 8.43 12.85
C HIS A 22 5.12 9.45 12.67
N GLY A 23 3.87 8.95 12.65
CA GLY A 23 2.68 9.78 12.50
C GLY A 23 2.21 9.95 11.05
N ASP A 24 2.94 9.42 10.07
CA ASP A 24 2.45 9.39 8.69
C ASP A 24 1.33 8.34 8.53
N GLU A 25 0.35 8.69 7.71
CA GLU A 25 -0.83 7.86 7.47
C GLU A 25 -0.89 7.38 6.02
N ILE A 26 -1.42 6.17 5.83
CA ILE A 26 -1.68 5.59 4.52
C ILE A 26 -3.12 5.08 4.48
N VAL A 27 -3.83 5.38 3.39
CA VAL A 27 -5.22 4.96 3.20
C VAL A 27 -5.28 3.77 2.26
N LEU A 28 -5.89 2.68 2.71
CA LEU A 28 -6.25 1.55 1.86
C LEU A 28 -7.66 1.76 1.31
N GLY A 29 -7.75 2.41 0.15
CA GLY A 29 -9.03 2.67 -0.53
C GLY A 29 -9.57 1.44 -1.26
N ASP A 30 -10.88 1.25 -1.24
CA ASP A 30 -11.55 0.26 -2.08
C ASP A 30 -11.68 0.76 -3.54
N ALA A 31 -12.29 -0.06 -4.41
CA ALA A 31 -12.45 0.27 -5.82
C ALA A 31 -13.36 1.49 -6.09
N ASN A 32 -14.20 1.88 -5.12
CA ASN A 32 -15.10 3.02 -5.21
C ASN A 32 -14.50 4.29 -4.57
N PHE A 33 -13.40 4.16 -3.82
CA PHE A 33 -12.74 5.26 -3.16
C PHE A 33 -12.14 6.25 -4.19
N PRO A 34 -12.40 7.56 -4.08
CA PRO A 34 -11.93 8.55 -5.05
C PRO A 34 -10.46 8.95 -4.81
N GLY A 35 -9.55 7.97 -4.84
CA GLY A 35 -8.12 8.16 -4.51
C GLY A 35 -7.43 9.22 -5.37
N CYS A 36 -7.67 9.22 -6.69
CA CYS A 36 -7.07 10.19 -7.61
C CYS A 36 -7.57 11.63 -7.42
N SER A 37 -8.72 11.83 -6.77
CA SER A 37 -9.25 13.16 -6.46
C SER A 37 -8.77 13.67 -5.10
N LEU A 38 -8.45 12.76 -4.18
CA LEU A 38 -8.07 13.08 -2.80
C LEU A 38 -6.55 13.15 -2.57
N SER A 39 -5.75 12.51 -3.42
CA SER A 39 -4.30 12.46 -3.28
C SER A 39 -3.60 12.51 -4.63
N THR A 40 -2.42 13.13 -4.66
CA THR A 40 -1.50 13.09 -5.80
C THR A 40 -0.55 11.89 -5.76
N ASN A 41 -0.41 11.26 -4.59
CA ASN A 41 0.39 10.04 -4.39
C ASN A 41 -0.54 8.84 -4.28
N VAL A 42 -0.90 8.25 -5.42
CA VAL A 42 -1.80 7.09 -5.51
C VAL A 42 -1.03 5.89 -6.05
N ILE A 43 -0.97 4.82 -5.24
CA ILE A 43 -0.38 3.55 -5.65
C ILE A 43 -1.51 2.57 -5.96
N ARG A 44 -1.52 2.04 -7.19
CA ARG A 44 -2.52 1.07 -7.64
C ARG A 44 -2.20 -0.32 -7.10
N ALA A 45 -3.20 -0.99 -6.54
CA ALA A 45 -3.15 -2.37 -6.06
C ALA A 45 -4.34 -3.18 -6.58
N ASP A 46 -4.61 -3.03 -7.89
CA ASP A 46 -5.75 -3.68 -8.56
C ASP A 46 -5.69 -5.21 -8.44
N GLY A 47 -6.85 -5.82 -8.21
CA GLY A 47 -6.98 -7.28 -8.08
C GLY A 47 -6.58 -7.84 -6.70
N LEU A 48 -6.19 -6.99 -5.75
CA LEU A 48 -5.94 -7.39 -4.36
C LEU A 48 -7.08 -6.91 -3.46
N SER A 49 -7.45 -7.72 -2.47
CA SER A 49 -8.37 -7.26 -1.43
C SER A 49 -7.64 -6.41 -0.40
N GLY A 50 -8.34 -5.43 0.17
CA GLY A 50 -7.79 -4.58 1.24
C GLY A 50 -7.28 -5.39 2.44
N ALA A 51 -7.93 -6.51 2.77
CA ALA A 51 -7.50 -7.40 3.85
C ALA A 51 -6.15 -8.10 3.55
N VAL A 52 -5.95 -8.56 2.32
CA VAL A 52 -4.66 -9.17 1.89
C VAL A 52 -3.55 -8.13 1.93
N LEU A 53 -3.85 -6.91 1.48
CA LEU A 53 -2.87 -5.83 1.47
C LEU A 53 -2.51 -5.38 2.89
N LEU A 54 -3.51 -5.19 3.77
CA LEU A 54 -3.31 -4.83 5.17
C LEU A 54 -2.44 -5.86 5.90
N LYS A 55 -2.74 -7.16 5.72
CA LYS A 55 -1.94 -8.23 6.33
C LYS A 55 -0.48 -8.15 5.87
N ALA A 56 -0.23 -7.93 4.59
CA ALA A 56 1.12 -7.82 4.05
C ALA A 56 1.87 -6.59 4.55
N ILE A 57 1.17 -5.46 4.74
CA ILE A 57 1.77 -4.23 5.29
C ILE A 57 2.18 -4.43 6.74
N LEU A 58 1.37 -5.12 7.55
CA LEU A 58 1.66 -5.38 8.97
C LEU A 58 2.79 -6.40 9.21
N GLU A 59 3.25 -7.12 8.18
CA GLU A 59 4.38 -8.06 8.25
C GLU A 59 5.75 -7.38 8.04
N LEU A 60 5.76 -6.11 7.63
CA LEU A 60 6.97 -5.28 7.47
C LEU A 60 7.36 -4.63 8.80
#